data_AF-A0A7V9GCA8-F1
#
_entry.id   AF-A0A7V9GCA8-F1
#
_cell.length_a   1.000
_cell.length_b   1.000
_cell.length_c   1.000
_cell.angle_alpha   90.00
_cell.angle_beta   90.00
_cell.angle_gamma   90.00
#
_symmetry.space_group_name_H-M   'P 1'
#
loop_
_entity.id
_entity.type
_entity.pdbx_description
1 polymer ?
#
loop_
_entity_poly.entity_id
_entity_poly.type
_entity_poly.pdbx_seq_one_letter_code
_entity_poly.pdbx_strand_id
1 'polypeptide(L)'
;ILRAQKLAEKGDAARYVDMAGVFCNDAIQRIEAKAKNTIAAMSEGDDMRMLLTALRRYTKNNVPVNTVAARQRIADTLIAANKYVF
;
A
#
# COMPACT_ATOMS: atom_id res chain seq x y z
N ILE A 1 6.65 -6.85 2.42
CA ILE A 1 5.74 -8.01 2.25
C ILE A 1 6.45 -9.32 2.61
N LEU A 2 7.49 -9.74 1.88
CA LEU A 2 8.19 -11.02 2.12
C LEU A 2 8.73 -11.17 3.56
N ARG A 3 9.28 -10.11 4.15
CA ARG A 3 9.70 -10.11 5.58
C ARG A 3 8.53 -10.36 6.53
N ALA A 4 7.37 -9.74 6.28
CA ALA A 4 6.19 -9.92 7.11
C ALA A 4 5.62 -11.33 6.99
N GLN A 5 5.63 -11.92 5.79
CA GLN A 5 5.25 -13.32 5.56
C GLN A 5 6.18 -14.29 6.32
N LYS A 6 7.50 -14.09 6.18
CA LYS A 6 8.50 -14.91 6.89
C LYS A 6 8.38 -14.83 8.42
N LEU A 7 7.96 -13.68 8.97
CA LEU A 7 7.72 -13.52 10.40
C LEU A 7 6.37 -14.11 10.82
N ALA A 8 5.37 -14.10 9.94
CA ALA A 8 4.06 -14.72 10.21
C ALA A 8 4.19 -16.22 10.42
N GLU A 9 5.09 -16.86 9.69
CA GLU A 9 5.45 -18.28 9.90
C GLU A 9 6.06 -18.55 11.28
N LYS A 10 6.62 -17.53 11.95
CA LYS A 10 7.26 -17.65 13.28
C LYS A 10 6.34 -17.29 14.45
N GLY A 11 5.09 -16.89 14.19
CA GLY A 11 4.07 -16.63 15.21
C GLY A 11 3.99 -15.20 15.75
N ASP A 12 4.97 -14.33 15.49
CA ASP A 12 4.92 -12.91 15.88
C ASP A 12 5.04 -11.99 14.65
N ALA A 13 3.89 -11.66 14.06
CA ALA A 13 3.85 -10.86 12.83
C ALA A 13 2.74 -9.82 12.75
N ALA A 14 1.87 -9.71 13.76
CA ALA A 14 0.69 -8.84 13.68
C ALA A 14 1.07 -7.40 13.30
N ARG A 15 2.13 -6.85 13.89
CA ARG A 15 2.63 -5.50 13.59
C ARG A 15 3.32 -5.39 12.23
N TYR A 16 4.05 -6.43 11.82
CA TYR A 16 4.67 -6.48 10.50
C TYR A 16 3.64 -6.57 9.37
N VAL A 17 2.52 -7.27 9.61
CA VAL A 17 1.38 -7.33 8.69
C VAL A 17 0.68 -5.98 8.62
N ASP A 18 0.44 -5.31 9.76
CA ASP A 18 -0.11 -3.94 9.79
C ASP A 18 0.76 -2.98 8.96
N MET A 19 2.09 -2.99 9.16
CA MET A 19 3.02 -2.14 8.40
C MET A 19 3.01 -2.46 6.91
N ALA A 20 3.06 -3.74 6.55
CA ALA A 20 3.02 -4.14 5.15
C ALA A 20 1.70 -3.72 4.49
N GLY A 21 0.58 -3.87 5.19
CA GLY A 21 -0.74 -3.46 4.71
C GLY A 21 -0.84 -1.95 4.47
N VAL A 22 -0.39 -1.14 5.43
CA VAL A 22 -0.33 0.33 5.28
C VAL A 22 0.58 0.72 4.11
N PHE A 23 1.78 0.15 4.05
CA PHE A 23 2.73 0.45 2.99
C PHE A 23 2.17 0.12 1.60
N CYS A 24 1.56 -1.05 1.43
CA CYS A 24 0.96 -1.46 0.17
C CYS A 24 -0.18 -0.55 -0.25
N ASN A 25 -1.06 -0.17 0.69
CA ASN A 25 -2.17 0.74 0.41
C ASN A 25 -1.65 2.09 -0.12
N ASP A 26 -0.69 2.69 0.58
CA ASP A 26 -0.09 3.97 0.18
C ASP A 26 0.74 3.84 -1.12
N ALA A 27 1.37 2.69 -1.37
CA ALA A 27 2.11 2.44 -2.60
C ALA A 27 1.21 2.38 -3.83
N ILE A 28 0.05 1.70 -3.74
CA ILE A 28 -0.91 1.62 -4.85
C ILE A 28 -1.39 3.01 -5.25
N GLN A 29 -1.74 3.86 -4.28
CA GLN A 29 -2.18 5.23 -4.55
C GLN A 29 -1.09 6.07 -5.24
N ARG A 30 0.17 5.94 -4.80
CA ARG A 30 1.31 6.62 -5.43
C ARG A 30 1.57 6.13 -6.84
N ILE A 31 1.45 4.82 -7.08
CA ILE A 31 1.61 4.21 -8.40
C ILE A 31 0.51 4.70 -9.35
N GLU A 32 -0.75 4.71 -8.90
CA GLU A 32 -1.88 5.18 -9.69
C GLU A 32 -1.69 6.63 -10.15
N ALA A 33 -1.34 7.51 -9.22
CA ALA A 33 -1.10 8.92 -9.52
C ALA A 33 0.01 9.12 -10.56
N LYS A 34 1.15 8.42 -10.39
CA LYS A 34 2.26 8.48 -11.35
C LYS A 34 1.86 7.94 -12.71
N ALA A 35 1.27 6.75 -12.76
CA ALA A 35 0.87 6.10 -14.01
C ALA A 35 -0.15 6.93 -14.80
N LYS A 36 -1.12 7.54 -14.11
CA LYS A 36 -2.11 8.43 -14.74
C LYS A 36 -1.44 9.62 -15.44
N ASN A 37 -0.47 10.26 -14.77
CA ASN A 37 0.28 11.38 -15.35
C ASN A 37 1.15 10.93 -16.53
N THR A 38 1.82 9.78 -16.42
CA THR A 38 2.63 9.25 -17.52
C THR A 38 1.77 8.88 -18.74
N ILE A 39 0.60 8.27 -18.53
CA ILE A 39 -0.34 7.94 -19.62
C ILE A 39 -0.79 9.22 -20.34
N ALA A 40 -1.18 10.25 -19.59
CA ALA A 40 -1.59 11.54 -20.17
C ALA A 40 -0.47 12.25 -20.95
N ALA A 41 0.79 11.95 -20.65
CA ALA A 41 1.93 12.51 -21.36
C ALA A 41 2.36 11.70 -22.60
N MET A 42 1.97 10.42 -22.70
CA MET A 42 2.42 9.52 -23.77
C MET A 42 1.36 9.23 -24.83
N SER A 43 0.07 9.42 -24.54
CA SER A 43 -1.02 9.08 -25.46
C SER A 43 -2.19 10.04 -25.34
N GLU A 44 -2.98 10.10 -26.42
CA GLU A 44 -4.13 10.98 -26.56
C GLU A 44 -5.35 10.22 -27.06
N GLY A 45 -6.52 10.87 -27.06
CA GLY A 45 -7.75 10.30 -27.64
C GLY A 45 -8.20 9.00 -26.98
N ASP A 46 -8.59 8.03 -27.82
CA ASP A 46 -9.18 6.77 -27.35
C ASP A 46 -8.15 5.81 -26.75
N ASP A 47 -6.89 5.85 -27.20
CA ASP A 47 -5.80 5.05 -26.64
C ASP A 47 -5.54 5.44 -25.18
N MET A 48 -5.54 6.75 -24.89
CA MET A 48 -5.43 7.25 -23.51
C MET A 48 -6.58 6.73 -22.64
N ARG A 49 -7.83 6.78 -23.14
CA ARG A 49 -9.01 6.30 -22.40
C ARG A 49 -8.94 4.80 -22.12
N MET A 50 -8.46 4.02 -23.08
CA MET A 50 -8.24 2.59 -22.92
C MET A 50 -7.21 2.30 -21.82
N LEU A 51 -6.05 2.96 -21.87
CA LEU A 51 -4.97 2.77 -20.88
C LEU A 51 -5.40 3.20 -19.48
N LEU A 52 -6.14 4.30 -19.34
CA LEU A 52 -6.69 4.73 -18.05
C LEU A 52 -7.70 3.74 -17.48
N THR A 53 -8.49 3.09 -18.34
CA THR A 53 -9.44 2.05 -17.92
C THR A 53 -8.70 0.80 -17.44
N ALA A 54 -7.63 0.40 -18.13
CA ALA A 54 -6.78 -0.70 -17.70
C ALA A 54 -6.10 -0.38 -16.36
N LEU A 55 -5.54 0.83 -16.21
CA LEU A 55 -4.90 1.28 -14.96
C LEU A 55 -5.84 1.12 -13.76
N ARG A 56 -7.09 1.59 -13.89
CA ARG A 56 -8.09 1.46 -12.82
C ARG A 56 -8.32 0.02 -12.38
N ARG A 57 -8.23 -0.97 -13.29
CA ARG A 57 -8.38 -2.39 -12.95
C ARG A 57 -7.19 -2.91 -12.13
N TYR A 58 -5.98 -2.45 -12.44
CA TYR A 58 -4.77 -2.85 -11.73
C TYR A 58 -4.62 -2.18 -10.36
N THR A 59 -5.10 -0.94 -10.21
CA THR A 59 -4.98 -0.20 -8.94
C THR A 59 -6.22 -0.33 -8.05
N LYS A 60 -7.26 -1.03 -8.52
CA LYS A 60 -8.49 -1.25 -7.75
C LYS A 60 -8.19 -2.00 -6.47
N ASN A 61 -8.25 -1.29 -5.34
CA ASN A 61 -8.15 -1.91 -4.03
C ASN A 61 -9.56 -2.26 -3.51
N ASN A 62 -10.02 -3.48 -3.77
CA ASN A 62 -11.38 -3.94 -3.41
C ASN A 62 -11.62 -3.98 -1.89
N VAL A 63 -10.57 -4.13 -1.08
CA VAL A 63 -10.66 -4.15 0.39
C VAL A 63 -9.67 -3.15 0.95
N PRO A 64 -10.04 -1.86 1.05
CA PRO A 64 -9.17 -0.85 1.62
C PRO A 64 -8.90 -1.16 3.09
N VAL A 65 -7.62 -1.18 3.45
CA VAL A 65 -7.18 -1.33 4.84
C VAL A 65 -7.48 -0.03 5.57
N ASN A 66 -8.02 -0.11 6.80
CA ASN A 66 -8.09 1.06 7.68
C ASN A 66 -6.67 1.44 8.14
N THR A 67 -6.01 2.28 7.35
CA THR A 67 -4.62 2.70 7.59
C THR A 67 -4.49 3.53 8.85
N VAL A 68 -5.53 4.25 9.27
CA VAL A 68 -5.52 5.04 10.53
C VAL A 68 -5.40 4.10 11.73
N ALA A 69 -6.29 3.11 11.83
CA ALA A 69 -6.26 2.15 12.93
C ALA A 69 -4.97 1.31 12.93
N ALA A 70 -4.47 0.93 11.75
CA ALA A 70 -3.21 0.20 11.63
C ALA A 70 -2.01 1.05 12.07
N ARG A 71 -1.95 2.32 11.68
CA ARG A 71 -0.88 3.26 12.11
C ARG A 71 -0.93 3.52 13.61
N GLN A 72 -2.11 3.63 14.22
CA GLN A 72 -2.25 3.77 15.68
C GLN A 72 -1.65 2.57 16.41
N ARG A 73 -2.01 1.34 16.03
CA ARG A 73 -1.45 0.11 16.64
C ARG A 73 0.08 0.03 16.52
N ILE A 74 0.63 0.47 15.40
CA ILE A 74 2.09 0.54 15.19
C ILE A 74 2.70 1.59 16.12
N ALA A 75 2.10 2.79 16.19
CA ALA A 75 2.56 3.89 17.02
C ALA A 75 2.53 3.53 18.51
N ASP A 76 1.48 2.89 19.01
CA ASP A 76 1.36 2.45 20.41
C ASP A 76 2.54 1.56 20.82
N THR A 77 2.98 0.69 19.92
CA THR A 77 4.11 -0.22 20.16
C THR A 77 5.45 0.53 20.20
N LEU A 78 5.64 1.51 19.31
CA LEU A 78 6.83 2.37 19.28
C LEU A 78 6.92 3.28 20.50
N ILE A 79 5.78 3.87 20.90
CA ILE A 79 5.68 4.77 22.05
C ILE A 79 5.99 4.00 23.33
N ALA A 80 5.40 2.82 23.52
CA ALA A 80 5.66 1.97 24.69
C ALA A 80 7.14 1.58 24.81
N ALA A 81 7.84 1.40 23.68
CA ALA A 81 9.25 1.05 23.66
C ALA A 81 10.21 2.26 23.64
N ASN A 82 9.71 3.45 23.35
CA ASN A 82 10.45 4.70 23.10
C ASN A 82 11.64 4.54 22.12
N LYS A 83 11.51 3.63 21.16
CA LYS A 83 12.52 3.34 20.14
C LYS A 83 11.89 2.60 18.97
N TYR A 84 12.61 2.53 17.87
CA TYR A 84 12.23 1.68 16.76
C TYR A 84 12.47 0.20 17.10
N VAL A 85 11.41 -0.61 17.13
CA VAL A 85 11.42 -2.02 17.60
C VAL A 85 11.10 -3.06 16.52
N PHE A 86 11.24 -2.70 15.24
CA PHE A 86 10.81 -3.54 14.12
C PHE A 86 11.94 -3.88 13.14
#